data_AF-A0A3D2RN67-F1
#
_entry.id   AF-A0A3D2RN67-F1
#
_cell.length_a   1.000
_cell.length_b   1.000
_cell.length_c   1.000
_cell.angle_alpha   90.00
_cell.angle_beta   90.00
_cell.angle_gamma   90.00
#
_symmetry.space_group_name_H-M   'P 1'
#
loop_
_entity.id
_entity.type
_entity.pdbx_description
1 polymer ?
#
loop_
_entity_poly.entity_id
_entity_poly.type
_entity_poly.pdbx_seq_one_letter_code
_entity_poly.pdbx_strand_id
1 'polypeptide(L)'
;MRILTQVLEPSYGSVLVNGRNLSELRTTNGLIGYLPQHFGLYNHLTAGQYLTYRALLEGFRKEAERSRRVQEILEEVNLFDRIDDQIGTFSGGMRQRVGIAQT
;
A
#
# COMPACT_ATOMS: atom_id res chain seq x y z
N MET A 1 1.78 3.44 15.39
CA MET A 1 1.81 2.71 14.10
C MET A 1 3.21 2.34 13.65
N ARG A 2 4.16 3.28 13.51
CA ARG A 2 5.51 2.98 12.98
C ARG A 2 6.29 1.89 13.75
N ILE A 3 6.11 1.80 15.08
CA ILE A 3 6.68 0.68 15.86
C ILE A 3 6.00 -0.64 15.50
N LEU A 4 4.65 -0.68 15.46
CA LEU A 4 3.90 -1.88 15.12
C LEU A 4 4.23 -2.43 13.73
N THR A 5 4.60 -1.56 12.79
CA THR A 5 4.97 -1.93 11.42
C THR A 5 6.48 -2.09 11.22
N GLN A 6 7.26 -2.18 12.31
CA GLN A 6 8.73 -2.33 12.31
C GLN A 6 9.51 -1.24 11.54
N VAL A 7 8.90 -0.06 11.36
CA VAL A 7 9.58 1.12 10.80
C VAL A 7 10.46 1.79 11.86
N LEU A 8 10.13 1.61 13.14
CA LEU A 8 10.89 2.08 14.29
C LEU A 8 10.94 0.98 15.35
N GLU A 9 12.03 0.92 16.09
CA GLU A 9 12.13 0.04 17.26
C GLU A 9 11.52 0.72 18.51
N PRO A 10 10.90 -0.06 19.42
CA PRO A 10 10.44 0.48 20.70
C PRO A 10 11.65 0.86 21.56
N SER A 11 11.62 2.05 22.17
CA SER A 11 12.70 2.48 23.07
C SER A 11 12.73 1.67 24.38
N TYR A 12 11.55 1.27 24.88
CA TYR A 12 11.38 0.44 26.07
C TYR A 12 10.09 -0.39 25.94
N GLY A 13 10.01 -1.48 26.71
CA GLY A 13 8.84 -2.36 26.74
C GLY A 13 8.82 -3.38 25.61
N SER A 14 7.68 -4.06 25.44
CA SER A 14 7.46 -5.04 24.38
C SER A 14 6.10 -4.85 23.73
N VAL A 15 5.99 -5.26 22.47
CA VAL A 15 4.76 -5.22 21.69
C VAL A 15 4.39 -6.66 21.34
N LEU A 16 3.15 -7.03 21.58
CA LEU A 16 2.60 -8.30 21.14
C LEU A 16 1.74 -8.10 19.90
N VAL A 17 2.01 -8.86 18.83
CA VAL A 17 1.18 -8.93 17.63
C VAL A 17 0.67 -10.36 17.51
N ASN A 18 -0.64 -10.55 17.60
CA ASN A 18 -1.29 -11.87 17.63
C ASN A 18 -0.66 -12.83 18.66
N GLY A 19 -0.40 -12.32 19.87
CA GLY A 19 0.17 -13.09 20.98
C GLY A 19 1.67 -13.40 20.88
N ARG A 20 2.37 -12.96 19.82
CA ARG A 20 3.82 -13.12 19.65
C ARG A 20 4.55 -11.81 19.85
N ASN A 21 5.76 -11.85 20.39
CA ASN A 21 6.55 -10.63 20.55
C ASN A 21 6.98 -10.10 19.18
N LEU A 22 6.86 -8.80 18.98
CA LEU A 22 7.26 -8.14 17.74
C LEU A 22 8.74 -8.39 17.40
N SER A 23 9.60 -8.54 18.42
CA SER A 23 11.03 -8.86 18.23
C SER A 23 11.28 -10.26 17.67
N GLU A 24 10.31 -11.18 17.79
CA GLU A 24 10.38 -12.55 17.26
C GLU A 24 9.86 -12.63 15.81
N LEU A 25 9.12 -11.61 15.36
CA LEU A 25 8.56 -11.57 14.02
C LEU A 25 9.58 -11.00 13.03
N ARG A 26 9.90 -11.79 12.00
CA ARG A 26 10.78 -11.33 10.89
C ARG A 26 10.22 -10.13 10.14
N THR A 27 8.88 -10.03 10.03
CA THR A 27 8.18 -8.91 9.43
C THR A 27 6.72 -8.91 9.87
N THR A 28 6.12 -7.73 9.94
CA THR A 28 4.66 -7.54 10.09
C THR A 28 3.94 -7.32 8.75
N ASN A 29 4.67 -7.36 7.64
CA ASN A 29 4.07 -7.28 6.30
C ASN A 29 3.09 -8.45 6.10
N GLY A 30 1.89 -8.16 5.60
CA GLY A 30 0.80 -9.13 5.47
C GLY A 30 0.00 -9.39 6.76
N LEU A 31 0.44 -8.88 7.91
CA LEU A 31 -0.33 -8.89 9.17
C LEU A 31 -0.97 -7.54 9.45
N ILE A 32 -0.29 -6.45 9.10
CA ILE A 32 -0.73 -5.07 9.38
C ILE A 32 -0.52 -4.22 8.12
N GLY A 33 -1.61 -3.68 7.57
CA GLY A 33 -1.56 -2.61 6.58
C GLY A 33 -1.38 -1.24 7.25
N TYR A 34 -0.50 -0.39 6.73
CA TYR A 34 -0.26 0.95 7.27
C TYR A 34 -0.07 1.98 6.17
N LEU A 35 -0.96 2.98 6.14
CA LEU A 35 -0.84 4.17 5.31
C LEU A 35 -0.41 5.38 6.19
N PRO A 36 0.80 5.92 6.02
CA PRO A 36 1.23 7.13 6.72
C PRO A 36 0.37 8.35 6.38
N GLN A 37 0.29 9.32 7.29
CA GLN A 37 -0.40 10.59 7.04
C GLN A 37 0.21 11.40 5.89
N HIS A 38 1.54 11.31 5.74
CA HIS A 38 2.29 11.84 4.61
C HIS A 38 3.03 10.68 3.94
N PHE A 39 2.69 10.40 2.68
CA PHE A 39 3.31 9.34 1.90
C PHE A 39 3.63 9.86 0.50
N GLY A 40 4.74 9.37 -0.06
CA GLY A 40 5.18 9.74 -1.39
C GLY A 40 4.44 8.94 -2.45
N LEU A 41 3.61 9.61 -3.24
CA LEU A 41 3.10 9.06 -4.50
C LEU A 41 3.92 9.62 -5.67
N TYR A 42 4.10 8.80 -6.71
CA TYR A 42 4.73 9.26 -7.94
C TYR A 42 3.72 10.05 -8.76
N ASN A 43 3.68 11.36 -8.57
CA ASN A 43 2.67 12.26 -9.17
C ASN A 43 2.62 12.20 -10.70
N HIS A 44 3.71 11.82 -11.37
CA HIS A 44 3.81 11.73 -12.83
C HIS A 44 3.28 10.40 -13.38
N LEU A 45 3.09 9.38 -12.53
CA LEU A 45 2.50 8.10 -12.93
C LEU A 45 0.98 8.17 -12.88
N THR A 46 0.33 7.39 -13.74
CA THR A 46 -1.10 7.14 -13.63
C THR A 46 -1.41 6.24 -12.43
N ALA A 47 -2.66 6.25 -11.97
CA ALA A 47 -3.10 5.34 -10.90
C ALA A 47 -2.83 3.87 -11.25
N GLY A 48 -3.14 3.47 -12.49
CA GLY A 48 -2.88 2.12 -13.00
C GLY A 48 -1.39 1.77 -13.07
N GLN A 49 -0.56 2.69 -13.57
CA GLN A 49 0.90 2.49 -13.62
C GLN A 49 1.51 2.33 -12.22
N TYR A 50 1.10 3.18 -11.28
CA TYR A 50 1.57 3.13 -9.90
C TYR A 50 1.23 1.80 -9.23
N LEU A 51 -0.02 1.37 -9.31
CA LEU A 51 -0.46 0.12 -8.69
C LEU A 51 0.12 -1.11 -9.39
N THR A 52 0.30 -1.05 -10.71
CA THR A 52 1.03 -2.10 -11.45
C THR A 52 2.48 -2.20 -10.98
N TYR A 53 3.17 -1.07 -10.80
CA TYR A 53 4.53 -1.03 -10.25
C TYR A 53 4.58 -1.60 -8.84
N ARG A 54 3.65 -1.21 -7.96
CA ARG A 54 3.55 -1.77 -6.60
C ARG A 54 3.33 -3.28 -6.59
N ALA A 55 2.40 -3.78 -7.40
CA ALA A 55 2.14 -5.22 -7.52
C ALA A 55 3.38 -6.01 -8.01
N LEU A 56 4.19 -5.43 -8.92
CA LEU A 56 5.45 -6.05 -9.33
C LEU A 56 6.46 -6.16 -8.18
N LEU A 57 6.54 -5.16 -7.29
CA LEU A 57 7.41 -5.22 -6.11
C LEU A 57 6.93 -6.29 -5.11
N GLU A 58 5.63 -6.49 -5.01
CA GLU A 58 5.00 -7.51 -4.15
C GLU A 58 5.05 -8.93 -4.74
N GLY A 59 5.52 -9.08 -5.98
CA GLY A 59 5.77 -10.37 -6.59
C GLY A 59 4.70 -10.88 -7.56
N PHE A 60 3.73 -10.04 -7.96
CA PHE A 60 2.75 -10.39 -9.00
C PHE A 60 3.42 -10.42 -10.39
N ARG A 61 4.03 -11.57 -10.73
CA ARG A 61 4.80 -11.75 -11.97
C ARG A 61 3.93 -11.97 -13.21
N LYS A 62 2.80 -12.65 -13.07
CA LYS A 62 1.90 -12.95 -14.19
C LYS A 62 1.11 -11.70 -14.57
N GLU A 63 1.24 -11.29 -15.83
CA GLU A 63 0.61 -10.07 -16.34
C GLU A 63 -0.92 -10.09 -16.20
N ALA A 64 -1.58 -11.15 -16.67
CA ALA A 64 -3.03 -11.26 -16.59
C ALA A 64 -3.57 -11.17 -15.16
N GLU A 65 -2.89 -11.80 -14.21
CA GLU A 65 -3.25 -11.76 -12.79
C GLU A 65 -3.06 -10.37 -12.19
N ARG A 66 -1.91 -9.73 -12.48
CA ARG A 66 -1.59 -8.38 -12.02
C ARG A 66 -2.59 -7.36 -12.56
N SER A 67 -2.86 -7.37 -13.87
CA SER A 67 -3.78 -6.44 -14.51
C SER A 67 -5.19 -6.59 -13.93
N ARG A 68 -5.67 -7.82 -13.75
CA ARG A 68 -6.95 -8.09 -13.09
C ARG A 68 -6.99 -7.52 -11.67
N ARG A 69 -5.96 -7.78 -10.85
CA ARG A 69 -5.92 -7.30 -9.46
C ARG A 69 -5.89 -5.76 -9.37
N VAL A 70 -5.17 -5.10 -10.28
CA VAL A 70 -5.11 -3.63 -10.35
C VAL A 70 -6.47 -3.04 -10.72
N GLN A 71 -7.22 -3.67 -11.63
CA GLN A 71 -8.57 -3.24 -11.96
C GLN A 71 -9.52 -3.42 -10.78
N GLU A 72 -9.55 -4.62 -10.18
CA GLU A 72 -10.38 -4.95 -9.01
C GLU A 72 -10.15 -3.96 -7.86
N ILE A 73 -8.90 -3.66 -7.49
CA ILE A 73 -8.62 -2.76 -6.37
C ILE A 73 -9.02 -1.31 -6.67
N LEU A 74 -8.87 -0.86 -7.92
CA LEU A 74 -9.31 0.47 -8.33
C LEU A 74 -10.83 0.60 -8.33
N GLU A 75 -11.55 -0.47 -8.65
CA GLU A 75 -13.01 -0.54 -8.47
C GLU A 75 -13.39 -0.46 -6.98
N GLU A 76 -12.74 -1.25 -6.12
CA GLU A 76 -12.98 -1.26 -4.66
C GLU A 76 -12.79 0.14 -4.04
N VAL A 77 -11.81 0.92 -4.53
CA VAL A 77 -11.56 2.29 -4.05
C VAL A 77 -12.22 3.38 -4.91
N ASN A 78 -13.13 3.01 -5.82
CA ASN A 78 -13.87 3.93 -6.68
C ASN A 78 -12.98 4.92 -7.46
N LEU A 79 -11.99 4.37 -8.15
CA LEU A 79 -11.02 5.08 -9.00
C LEU A 79 -10.78 4.39 -10.36
N PHE A 80 -11.54 3.35 -10.71
CA PHE A 80 -11.38 2.63 -11.98
C PHE A 80 -11.49 3.55 -13.20
N ASP A 81 -12.49 4.43 -13.25
CA ASP A 81 -12.68 5.40 -14.34
C ASP A 81 -11.54 6.44 -14.47
N ARG A 82 -10.60 6.42 -13.52
CA ARG A 82 -9.44 7.33 -13.41
C ARG A 82 -8.12 6.58 -13.50
N ILE A 83 -8.12 5.34 -13.99
CA ILE A 83 -6.94 4.48 -14.05
C ILE A 83 -5.79 5.10 -14.86
N ASP A 84 -6.11 5.83 -15.93
CA ASP A 84 -5.14 6.47 -16.83
C ASP A 84 -4.83 7.93 -16.47
N ASP A 85 -5.46 8.47 -15.42
CA ASP A 85 -5.19 9.82 -14.95
C ASP A 85 -3.93 9.83 -14.07
N GLN A 86 -3.09 10.86 -14.25
CA GLN A 86 -1.90 11.08 -13.42
C GLN A 86 -2.29 11.37 -11.97
N ILE A 87 -1.62 10.71 -11.01
CA ILE A 87 -1.91 10.89 -9.57
C ILE A 87 -1.72 12.35 -9.13
N GLY A 88 -0.87 13.13 -9.80
CA GLY A 88 -0.69 14.56 -9.53
C GLY A 88 -1.97 15.39 -9.69
N THR A 89 -2.92 14.95 -10.52
CA THR A 89 -4.20 15.66 -10.75
C THR A 89 -5.28 15.31 -9.73
N PHE A 90 -5.04 14.29 -8.89
CA PHE A 90 -6.02 13.78 -7.95
C PHE A 90 -6.25 14.74 -6.78
N SER A 91 -7.47 14.74 -6.24
CA SER A 91 -7.74 15.39 -4.95
C SER A 91 -6.99 14.70 -3.81
N GLY A 92 -6.90 15.35 -2.63
CA GLY A 92 -6.30 14.72 -1.45
C GLY A 92 -6.94 13.38 -1.07
N GLY A 93 -8.27 13.30 -1.13
CA GLY A 93 -9.00 12.05 -0.86
C GLY A 93 -8.77 10.97 -1.91
N MET A 94 -8.65 11.35 -3.19
CA MET A 94 -8.31 10.40 -4.26
C MET A 94 -6.88 9.87 -4.07
N ARG A 95 -5.91 10.72 -3.74
CA ARG A 95 -4.55 10.28 -3.39
C ARG A 95 -4.55 9.34 -2.19
N GLN A 96 -5.35 9.63 -1.16
CA GLN A 96 -5.50 8.73 -0.01
C GLN A 96 -6.04 7.36 -0.42
N ARG A 97 -7.03 7.30 -1.33
CA ARG A 97 -7.56 6.03 -1.86
C ARG A 97 -6.55 5.26 -2.70
N VAL A 98 -5.74 5.92 -3.53
CA VAL A 98 -4.58 5.28 -4.19
C VAL A 98 -3.59 4.75 -3.15
N GLY A 99 -3.37 5.51 -2.07
CA GLY A 99 -2.55 5.12 -0.93
C GLY A 99 -3.06 3.89 -0.19
N ILE A 100 -4.38 3.69 -0.12
CA ILE A 100 -5.00 2.50 0.47
C ILE A 100 -4.90 1.31 -0.51
N ALA A 101 -5.08 1.55 -1.80
CA ALA A 101 -5.03 0.50 -2.82
C ALA A 101 -3.64 -0.18 -2.99
N GLN A 102 -2.57 0.40 -2.43
CA GLN A 102 -1.21 -0.14 -2.49
C GLN A 102 -0.76 -0.92 -1.23
N THR A 103 -1.59 -1.00 -0.19
CA THR A 103 -1.29 -1.66 1.10
C THR A 103 -2.05 -2.96 1.23
#